data_AF-A0A1F2QWH4-F1
#
_entry.id   AF-A0A1F2QWH4-F1
#
_cell.length_a   1.000
_cell.length_b   1.000
_cell.length_c   1.000
_cell.angle_alpha   90.00
_cell.angle_beta   90.00
_cell.angle_gamma   90.00
#
_symmetry.space_group_name_H-M   'P 1'
#
loop_
_entity.id
_entity.type
_entity.pdbx_description
1 polymer ?
#
loop_
_entity_poly.entity_id
_entity_poly.type
_entity_poly.pdbx_seq_one_letter_code
_entity_poly.pdbx_strand_id
1 'polypeptide(L)'
;MYTLDSTPQVVDAAYCAAIGFTGRQACPVRPEGHPEREACEKYAVGNARDTGRPGPTWTRNGNYCTGGASGCENHPDNQYLLFAIEGGTYEACVKGGVCGSITFER
;
A
#
# COMPACT_ATOMS: atom_id res chain seq x y z
N MET A 1 -16.31 0.09 7.90
CA MET A 1 -14.85 0.19 7.91
C MET A 1 -14.35 -0.76 6.85
N TYR A 2 -13.53 -0.26 5.94
CA TYR A 2 -12.93 -1.07 4.87
C TYR A 2 -11.42 -1.06 5.02
N THR A 3 -10.75 -2.07 4.49
CA THR A 3 -9.29 -2.11 4.39
C THR A 3 -8.90 -1.82 2.95
N LEU A 4 -8.12 -0.75 2.74
CA LEU A 4 -7.47 -0.49 1.46
C LEU A 4 -6.09 -1.17 1.46
N ASP A 5 -5.74 -1.78 0.34
CA ASP A 5 -4.46 -2.47 0.12
C ASP A 5 -3.73 -1.84 -1.07
N SER A 6 -2.55 -1.30 -0.81
CA SER A 6 -1.67 -0.67 -1.80
C SER A 6 -0.39 -1.48 -2.03
N THR A 7 -0.40 -2.79 -1.77
CA THR A 7 0.76 -3.66 -2.00
C THR A 7 1.25 -3.50 -3.45
N PRO A 8 2.52 -3.13 -3.67
CA PRO A 8 3.03 -2.87 -5.01
C PRO A 8 2.97 -4.13 -5.87
N GLN A 9 2.45 -4.01 -7.10
CA GLN A 9 2.35 -5.10 -8.06
C GLN A 9 3.39 -4.94 -9.17
N VAL A 10 4.00 -6.06 -9.56
CA VAL A 10 4.80 -6.22 -10.77
C VAL A 10 3.89 -6.76 -11.86
N VAL A 11 3.85 -6.12 -13.03
CA VAL A 11 3.07 -6.57 -14.18
C VAL A 11 3.99 -7.30 -15.15
N ASP A 12 4.25 -8.56 -14.86
CA ASP A 12 5.08 -9.45 -15.67
C ASP A 12 4.73 -10.92 -15.36
N ALA A 13 4.07 -11.60 -16.30
CA ALA A 13 3.63 -12.98 -16.11
C ALA A 13 4.79 -13.97 -15.95
N ALA A 14 5.93 -13.74 -16.61
CA ALA A 14 7.09 -14.61 -16.53
C ALA A 14 7.76 -14.46 -15.15
N TYR A 15 7.91 -13.23 -14.67
CA TYR A 15 8.35 -12.95 -13.31
C TYR A 15 7.43 -13.59 -12.28
N CYS A 16 6.11 -13.38 -12.41
CA CYS A 16 5.13 -13.91 -11.46
C CYS A 16 5.19 -15.45 -11.39
N ALA A 17 5.29 -16.12 -12.54
CA ALA A 17 5.48 -17.57 -12.56
C ALA A 17 6.78 -18.00 -11.87
N ALA A 18 7.89 -17.29 -12.10
CA ALA A 18 9.19 -17.59 -11.52
C ALA A 18 9.22 -17.49 -9.98
N ILE A 19 8.39 -16.62 -9.40
CA ILE A 19 8.28 -16.47 -7.94
C ILE A 19 7.08 -17.22 -7.33
N GLY A 20 6.44 -18.12 -8.07
CA GLY A 20 5.39 -19.03 -7.58
C GLY A 20 3.95 -18.56 -7.77
N PHE A 21 3.71 -17.41 -8.41
CA PHE A 21 2.37 -16.93 -8.78
C PHE A 21 2.00 -17.37 -10.21
N THR A 22 1.72 -18.65 -10.39
CA THR A 22 1.34 -19.20 -11.71
C THR A 22 -0.01 -18.67 -12.19
N GLY A 23 -0.12 -18.41 -13.51
CA GLY A 23 -1.37 -17.96 -14.15
C GLY A 23 -1.74 -16.49 -13.90
N ARG A 24 -0.90 -15.70 -13.23
CA ARG A 24 -1.16 -14.28 -12.95
C ARG A 24 -0.36 -13.38 -13.89
N GLN A 25 -1.00 -12.31 -14.38
CA GLN A 25 -0.34 -11.25 -15.15
C GLN A 25 0.34 -10.20 -14.26
N ALA A 26 -0.13 -10.09 -13.02
CA ALA A 26 0.44 -9.20 -12.01
C ALA A 26 0.48 -9.90 -10.65
N CYS A 27 1.52 -9.62 -9.87
CA CYS A 27 1.75 -10.20 -8.55
C CYS A 27 2.55 -9.25 -7.66
N PRO A 28 2.54 -9.44 -6.33
CA PRO A 28 3.45 -8.74 -5.44
C PRO A 28 4.92 -9.02 -5.78
N VAL A 29 5.82 -8.19 -5.28
CA VAL A 29 7.27 -8.37 -5.49
C VAL A 29 7.78 -9.70 -4.93
N ARG A 30 7.16 -10.26 -3.87
CA ARG A 30 7.48 -11.57 -3.30
C ARG A 30 6.23 -12.18 -2.64
N PRO A 31 6.16 -13.52 -2.47
CA PRO A 31 5.13 -14.16 -1.67
C PRO A 31 5.08 -13.67 -0.22
N GLU A 32 3.91 -13.74 0.41
CA GLU A 32 3.74 -13.48 1.85
C GLU A 32 4.69 -14.34 2.69
N GLY A 33 5.30 -13.75 3.71
CA GLY A 33 6.27 -14.41 4.58
C GLY A 33 7.65 -14.67 3.95
N HIS A 34 7.88 -14.33 2.67
CA HIS A 34 9.20 -14.48 2.07
C HIS A 34 10.19 -13.47 2.71
N PRO A 35 11.41 -13.89 3.10
CA PRO A 35 12.35 -13.05 3.85
C PRO A 35 12.77 -11.77 3.11
N GLU A 36 12.77 -11.79 1.78
CA GLU A 36 13.11 -10.62 0.96
C GLU A 36 11.95 -9.65 0.73
N ARG A 37 10.71 -10.01 1.10
CA ARG A 37 9.52 -9.24 0.69
C ARG A 37 9.58 -7.80 1.17
N GLU A 38 9.83 -7.59 2.45
CA GLU A 38 9.88 -6.25 3.03
C GLU A 38 10.94 -5.37 2.35
N ALA A 39 12.13 -5.93 2.11
CA ALA A 39 13.22 -5.20 1.45
C ALA A 39 12.87 -4.81 0.01
N CYS A 40 12.27 -5.74 -0.76
CA CYS A 40 11.85 -5.47 -2.14
C CYS A 40 10.71 -4.44 -2.20
N GLU A 41 9.71 -4.54 -1.32
CA GLU A 41 8.60 -3.58 -1.30
C GLU A 41 9.09 -2.19 -0.88
N LYS A 42 9.96 -2.12 0.14
CA LYS A 42 10.61 -0.87 0.56
C LYS A 42 11.47 -0.27 -0.56
N TYR A 43 12.15 -1.07 -1.36
CA TYR A 43 12.90 -0.57 -2.51
C TYR A 43 11.95 0.05 -3.55
N ALA A 44 10.82 -0.60 -3.84
CA ALA A 44 9.84 -0.12 -4.80
C ALA A 44 9.10 1.15 -4.33
N VAL A 45 8.77 1.25 -3.04
CA VAL A 45 7.85 2.27 -2.51
C VAL A 45 8.54 3.33 -1.65
N GLY A 46 9.54 2.93 -0.86
CA GLY A 46 10.24 3.76 0.12
C GLY A 46 9.60 3.73 1.50
N ASN A 47 9.74 4.84 2.24
CA ASN A 47 9.16 5.02 3.57
C ASN A 47 8.07 6.09 3.53
N ALA A 48 7.05 5.89 4.36
CA ALA A 48 5.96 6.84 4.55
C ALA A 48 6.47 8.13 5.21
N ARG A 49 5.94 9.29 4.78
CA ARG A 49 6.38 10.61 5.26
C ARG A 49 5.89 10.94 6.67
N ASP A 50 4.72 10.43 7.04
CA ASP A 50 4.05 10.66 8.31
C ASP A 50 4.56 9.73 9.41
N THR A 51 4.70 8.42 9.12
CA THR A 51 5.08 7.42 10.13
C THR A 51 6.55 7.01 10.06
N GLY A 52 7.25 7.25 8.95
CA GLY A 52 8.61 6.76 8.70
C GLY A 52 8.70 5.25 8.42
N ARG A 53 7.60 4.50 8.49
CA ARG A 53 7.57 3.05 8.25
C ARG A 53 7.77 2.71 6.77
N PRO A 54 8.35 1.53 6.42
CA PRO A 54 8.43 1.06 5.04
C PRO A 54 7.03 0.93 4.43
N GLY A 55 6.78 1.61 3.32
CA GLY A 55 5.47 1.65 2.66
C GLY A 55 5.05 3.05 2.21
N PRO A 56 3.84 3.19 1.66
CA PRO A 56 3.36 4.46 1.12
C PRO A 56 2.93 5.42 2.22
N THR A 57 2.89 6.70 1.87
CA THR A 57 2.20 7.71 2.68
C THR A 57 0.73 7.68 2.34
N TRP A 58 -0.13 7.49 3.34
CA TRP A 58 -1.58 7.51 3.16
C TRP A 58 -2.16 8.88 3.49
N THR A 59 -3.04 9.37 2.63
CA THR A 59 -3.83 10.57 2.89
C THR A 59 -5.31 10.35 2.58
N ARG A 60 -6.16 11.12 3.26
CA ARG A 60 -7.58 11.29 2.94
C ARG A 60 -7.86 12.78 2.77
N ASN A 61 -8.41 13.16 1.61
CA ASN A 61 -8.69 14.55 1.26
C ASN A 61 -7.48 15.48 1.53
N GLY A 62 -6.28 15.00 1.20
CA GLY A 62 -5.00 15.71 1.40
C GLY A 62 -4.42 15.69 2.81
N ASN A 63 -5.08 15.07 3.80
CA ASN A 63 -4.61 15.00 5.19
C ASN A 63 -4.10 13.59 5.54
N TYR A 64 -3.06 13.49 6.38
CA TYR A 64 -2.51 12.19 6.79
C TYR A 64 -3.51 11.34 7.58
N CYS A 65 -3.44 10.02 7.37
CA CYS A 65 -4.27 9.04 8.06
C CYS A 65 -3.69 8.63 9.42
N THR A 66 -3.85 9.50 10.42
CA THR A 66 -3.23 9.35 11.74
C THR A 66 -4.14 8.75 12.81
N GLY A 67 -5.30 8.20 12.44
CA GLY A 67 -6.24 7.57 13.36
C GLY A 67 -7.69 8.01 13.18
N GLY A 68 -8.58 7.49 14.02
CA GLY A 68 -10.04 7.69 13.92
C GLY A 68 -10.51 9.14 13.70
N ALA A 69 -9.88 10.13 14.34
CA ALA A 69 -10.23 11.54 14.17
C ALA A 69 -9.95 12.10 12.76
N SER A 70 -8.99 11.51 12.03
CA SER A 70 -8.72 11.84 10.63
C SER A 70 -9.64 11.09 9.66
N GLY A 71 -10.47 10.17 10.17
CA GLY A 71 -11.36 9.30 9.41
C GLY A 71 -10.66 8.18 8.62
N CYS A 72 -9.38 7.96 8.91
CA CYS A 72 -8.60 6.85 8.42
C CYS A 72 -7.39 6.56 9.31
N GLU A 73 -6.91 5.32 9.29
CA GLU A 73 -5.84 4.89 10.17
C GLU A 73 -4.92 3.91 9.46
N ASN A 74 -3.62 4.18 9.48
CA ASN A 74 -2.64 3.22 9.00
C ASN A 74 -2.75 1.92 9.80
N HIS A 75 -2.69 0.76 9.14
CA HIS A 75 -2.67 -0.52 9.86
C HIS A 75 -1.44 -0.57 10.80
N PRO A 76 -1.57 -1.12 12.03
CA PRO A 76 -0.49 -1.12 13.02
C PRO A 76 0.75 -1.90 12.56
N ASP A 77 0.53 -3.02 11.85
CA ASP A 77 1.63 -3.93 11.48
C ASP A 77 2.07 -3.84 10.01
N ASN A 78 1.29 -3.19 9.14
CA ASN A 78 1.55 -3.21 7.69
C ASN A 78 1.18 -1.87 7.04
N GLN A 79 2.17 -1.04 6.73
CA GLN A 79 1.97 0.29 6.13
C GLN A 79 1.36 0.25 4.72
N TYR A 80 1.33 -0.90 4.04
CA TYR A 80 0.62 -1.09 2.77
C TYR A 80 -0.91 -1.25 2.95
N LEU A 81 -1.39 -1.34 4.20
CA LEU A 81 -2.80 -1.45 4.52
C LEU A 81 -3.28 -0.20 5.27
N LEU A 82 -4.50 0.24 4.93
CA LEU A 82 -5.17 1.37 5.58
C LEU A 82 -6.60 0.99 6.00
N PHE A 83 -6.98 1.32 7.23
CA PHE A 83 -8.37 1.31 7.65
C PHE A 83 -9.07 2.59 7.20
N ALA A 84 -9.98 2.47 6.25
CA ALA A 84 -10.86 3.54 5.80
C ALA A 84 -12.14 3.57 6.65
N ILE A 85 -12.35 4.68 7.37
CA ILE A 85 -13.42 4.82 8.35
C ILE A 85 -14.58 5.67 7.80
N GLU A 86 -14.32 6.83 7.21
CA GLU A 86 -15.38 7.66 6.60
C GLU A 86 -15.12 7.94 5.12
N GLY A 87 -16.14 8.37 4.37
CA GLY A 87 -16.00 8.65 2.94
C GLY A 87 -14.95 9.73 2.62
N GLY A 88 -14.42 9.70 1.40
CA GLY A 88 -13.43 10.65 0.92
C GLY A 88 -12.57 10.12 -0.22
N THR A 89 -11.64 10.96 -0.67
CA THR A 89 -10.60 10.56 -1.61
C THR A 89 -9.37 10.13 -0.86
N TYR A 90 -8.97 8.88 -1.07
CA TYR A 90 -7.82 8.25 -0.45
C TYR A 90 -6.68 8.16 -1.44
N GLU A 91 -5.47 8.49 -1.00
CA GLU A 91 -4.26 8.38 -1.81
C GLU A 91 -3.18 7.60 -1.08
N ALA A 92 -2.56 6.65 -1.78
CA ALA A 92 -1.32 5.99 -1.37
C ALA A 92 -0.19 6.48 -2.25
N CYS A 93 0.74 7.24 -1.67
CA CYS A 93 1.85 7.85 -2.40
C CYS A 93 3.19 7.19 -2.05
N VAL A 94 3.95 6.79 -3.08
CA VAL A 94 5.33 6.32 -2.93
C VAL A 94 6.26 7.50 -2.62
N LYS A 95 7.47 7.24 -2.11
CA LYS A 95 8.46 8.30 -1.77
C LYS A 95 8.71 9.28 -2.92
N GLY A 96 8.73 8.77 -4.15
CA GLY A 96 8.90 9.55 -5.40
C GLY A 96 7.72 10.43 -5.80
N GLY A 97 6.60 10.42 -5.05
CA GLY A 97 5.45 11.29 -5.29
C GLY A 97 4.41 10.75 -6.27
N VAL A 98 4.60 9.55 -6.82
CA VAL A 98 3.56 8.85 -7.59
C VAL A 98 2.51 8.30 -6.62
N CYS A 99 1.24 8.58 -6.90
CA CYS A 99 0.12 8.17 -6.05
C CYS A 99 -0.89 7.34 -6.82
N GLY A 100 -1.49 6.36 -6.14
CA GLY A 100 -2.76 5.75 -6.56
C GLY A 100 -3.89 6.34 -5.72
N SER A 101 -5.03 6.60 -6.34
CA SER A 101 -6.18 7.23 -5.68
C SER A 101 -7.46 6.41 -5.81
N ILE A 102 -8.27 6.36 -4.76
CA ILE A 102 -9.64 5.83 -4.81
C ILE A 102 -10.60 6.77 -4.09
N THR A 103 -11.77 6.99 -4.67
CA THR A 103 -12.87 7.65 -3.97
C THR A 103 -13.75 6.58 -3.35
N PHE A 104 -13.92 6.69 -2.03
CA PHE A 104 -14.81 5.83 -1.27
C PHE A 104 -16.00 6.66 -0.79
N GLU A 105 -17.20 6.26 -1.20
CA GLU A 105 -18.45 6.85 -0.75
C GLU A 105 -19.06 5.94 0.32
N ARG A 106 -19.37 6.50 1.49
CA ARG A 106 -19.96 5.78 2.64
C ARG A 106 -21.31 6.35 2.99
#